data_AF-A0ABD0PAL9-F1
#
_entry.id   AF-A0ABD0PAL9-F1
#
_cell.length_a   1.000
_cell.length_b   1.000
_cell.length_c   1.000
_cell.angle_alpha   90.00
_cell.angle_beta   90.00
_cell.angle_gamma   90.00
#
_symmetry.space_group_name_H-M   'P 1'
#
loop_
_entity.id
_entity.type
_entity.pdbx_description
1 polymer ?
#
loop_
_entity_poly.entity_id
_entity_poly.type
_entity_poly.pdbx_seq_one_letter_code
_entity_poly.pdbx_strand_id
1 'polypeptide(L)'
;MSFSLSTCTTVDIDHIKKKRVEAIRGQILSKLRLTSPPQTLGPSQVPYQVLALYNSTRELLEELGRDRHQSCGQDNTETEYYAKEIHKFNMIQGSPEN
;
A
#
# COMPACT_ATOMS: atom_id res chain seq x y z
N MET A 1 25.87 -37.31 -28.03
CA MET A 1 25.73 -35.90 -27.59
C MET A 1 24.29 -35.67 -27.22
N SER A 2 23.98 -35.47 -25.93
CA SER A 2 22.62 -35.21 -25.45
C SER A 2 22.29 -33.72 -25.62
N PHE A 3 21.46 -33.41 -26.60
CA PHE A 3 20.87 -32.07 -26.71
C PHE A 3 19.87 -31.92 -25.56
N SER A 4 20.24 -31.15 -24.53
CA SER A 4 19.26 -30.67 -23.54
C SER A 4 18.30 -29.74 -24.27
N LEU A 5 17.09 -30.23 -24.52
CA LEU A 5 15.99 -29.44 -25.09
C LEU A 5 15.42 -28.57 -23.97
N SER A 6 15.71 -27.27 -24.02
CA SER A 6 15.15 -26.28 -23.11
C SER A 6 13.67 -26.03 -23.43
N THR A 7 12.75 -26.61 -22.67
CA THR A 7 11.30 -26.59 -22.93
C THR A 7 10.57 -25.36 -22.35
N CYS A 8 11.17 -24.17 -22.42
CA CYS A 8 10.50 -22.98 -21.92
C CYS A 8 9.64 -22.35 -23.02
N THR A 9 8.32 -22.45 -22.85
CA THR A 9 7.33 -21.75 -23.68
C THR A 9 7.59 -20.24 -23.64
N THR A 10 7.49 -19.56 -24.78
CA THR A 10 7.61 -18.09 -24.86
C THR A 10 6.61 -17.43 -23.91
N VAL A 11 7.11 -16.55 -23.06
CA VAL A 11 6.31 -15.87 -22.04
C VAL A 11 5.56 -14.70 -22.67
N ASP A 12 4.23 -14.80 -22.71
CA ASP A 12 3.37 -13.67 -23.08
C ASP A 12 3.27 -12.68 -21.91
N ILE A 13 4.09 -11.63 -21.99
CA ILE A 13 4.19 -10.58 -20.98
C ILE A 13 2.86 -9.82 -20.84
N ASP A 14 2.10 -9.64 -21.92
CA ASP A 14 0.86 -8.88 -21.88
C ASP A 14 -0.24 -9.68 -21.18
N HIS A 15 -0.28 -11.00 -21.39
CA HIS A 15 -1.15 -11.89 -20.63
C HIS A 15 -0.82 -11.88 -19.13
N ILE A 16 0.47 -11.91 -18.77
CA ILE A 16 0.90 -11.85 -17.37
C ILE A 16 0.54 -10.51 -16.73
N LYS A 17 0.76 -9.39 -17.44
CA LYS A 17 0.37 -8.06 -16.96
C LYS A 17 -1.13 -7.98 -16.69
N LYS A 18 -1.98 -8.51 -17.58
CA LYS A 18 -3.43 -8.57 -17.37
C LYS A 18 -3.79 -9.37 -16.11
N LYS A 19 -3.19 -10.55 -15.92
CA LYS A 19 -3.38 -11.35 -14.70
C LYS A 19 -2.95 -10.59 -13.44
N ARG A 20 -1.84 -9.84 -13.51
CA ARG A 20 -1.36 -9.02 -12.39
C ARG A 20 -2.31 -7.86 -12.07
N VAL A 21 -2.87 -7.20 -13.08
CA VAL A 21 -3.88 -6.14 -12.87
C VAL A 21 -5.09 -6.68 -12.13
N GLU A 22 -5.64 -7.82 -12.54
CA GLU A 22 -6.81 -8.42 -11.86
C GLU A 22 -6.47 -8.89 -10.44
N ALA A 23 -5.27 -9.44 -10.22
CA ALA A 23 -4.82 -9.79 -8.88
C ALA A 23 -4.68 -8.56 -7.96
N ILE A 24 -4.09 -7.47 -8.46
CA ILE A 24 -3.94 -6.22 -7.70
C ILE A 24 -5.31 -5.60 -7.42
N ARG A 25 -6.24 -5.65 -8.37
CA ARG A 25 -7.63 -5.18 -8.16
C ARG A 25 -8.28 -5.90 -6.99
N GLY A 26 -8.19 -7.24 -6.96
CA GLY A 26 -8.70 -8.04 -5.84
C GLY A 26 -7.99 -7.72 -4.53
N GLN A 27 -6.66 -7.57 -4.55
CA GLN A 27 -5.86 -7.25 -3.38
C GLN A 27 -6.26 -5.92 -2.74
N ILE A 28 -6.45 -4.87 -3.54
CA ILE A 28 -6.88 -3.54 -3.04
C ILE A 28 -8.23 -3.66 -2.36
N LEU A 29 -9.20 -4.30 -3.02
CA LEU A 29 -10.56 -4.48 -2.47
C LEU A 29 -10.54 -5.30 -1.17
N SER A 30 -9.78 -6.39 -1.11
CA SER A 30 -9.64 -7.21 0.11
C SER A 30 -9.00 -6.43 1.26
N LYS A 31 -7.94 -5.65 0.99
CA LYS A 31 -7.30 -4.81 2.02
C LYS A 31 -8.24 -3.75 2.57
N LEU A 32 -9.09 -3.17 1.73
CA LEU A 32 -10.10 -2.18 2.10
C LEU A 32 -11.40 -2.78 2.66
N ARG A 33 -11.51 -4.12 2.69
CA ARG A 33 -12.74 -4.85 3.07
C ARG A 33 -13.96 -4.47 2.22
N LEU A 34 -13.72 -4.22 0.93
CA LEU A 34 -14.75 -3.91 -0.06
C LEU A 34 -14.97 -5.13 -0.96
N THR A 35 -16.23 -5.40 -1.30
CA THR A 35 -16.59 -6.45 -2.27
C THR A 35 -16.66 -5.91 -3.71
N SER A 36 -16.77 -4.60 -3.87
CA SER A 36 -16.82 -3.90 -5.16
C SER A 36 -16.33 -2.45 -5.01
N PRO A 37 -15.94 -1.77 -6.11
CA PRO A 37 -15.57 -0.36 -6.05
C PRO A 37 -16.71 0.53 -5.53
N PRO A 38 -16.41 1.56 -4.72
CA PRO A 38 -17.43 2.50 -4.25
C PRO A 38 -18.04 3.27 -5.43
N GLN A 39 -19.32 3.60 -5.34
CA GLN A 39 -20.08 4.23 -6.44
C GLN A 39 -19.76 5.72 -6.61
N THR A 40 -19.31 6.40 -5.56
CA THR A 40 -19.04 7.84 -5.56
C THR A 40 -17.55 8.11 -5.73
N LEU A 41 -17.19 8.92 -6.74
CA LEU A 41 -15.79 9.27 -7.05
C LEU A 41 -15.17 10.33 -6.11
N GLY A 42 -15.82 10.66 -5.00
CA GLY A 42 -15.36 11.70 -4.07
C GLY A 42 -15.50 13.12 -4.63
N PRO A 43 -15.06 14.13 -3.87
CA PRO A 43 -15.10 15.53 -4.30
C PRO A 43 -14.08 15.80 -5.43
N SER A 44 -14.39 16.75 -6.31
CA SER A 44 -13.49 17.17 -7.39
C SER A 44 -12.19 17.82 -6.89
N GLN A 45 -12.23 18.41 -5.69
CA GLN A 45 -11.08 18.99 -5.02
C GLN A 45 -10.89 18.32 -3.66
N VAL A 46 -9.66 17.90 -3.38
CA VAL A 46 -9.28 17.28 -2.11
C VAL A 46 -8.94 18.39 -1.10
N PRO A 47 -9.54 18.41 0.10
CA PRO A 47 -9.21 19.38 1.12
C PRO A 47 -7.72 19.37 1.50
N TYR A 48 -7.15 20.55 1.76
CA TYR A 48 -5.74 20.69 2.12
C TYR A 48 -5.32 19.79 3.30
N GLN A 49 -6.16 19.66 4.31
CA GLN A 49 -5.89 18.82 5.49
C GLN A 49 -5.68 17.35 5.11
N VAL A 50 -6.44 16.83 4.14
CA VAL A 50 -6.31 15.46 3.64
C VAL A 50 -5.02 15.30 2.82
N LEU A 51 -4.69 16.28 1.98
CA LEU A 51 -3.43 16.30 1.22
C LEU A 51 -2.21 16.34 2.15
N ALA A 52 -2.27 17.18 3.19
CA ALA A 52 -1.21 17.28 4.19
C ALA A 52 -1.03 15.95 4.95
N LEU A 53 -2.13 15.28 5.32
CA LEU A 53 -2.08 13.96 5.95
C LEU A 53 -1.46 12.90 5.04
N TYR A 54 -1.87 12.86 3.77
CA TYR A 54 -1.32 11.95 2.76
C TYR A 54 0.20 12.17 2.60
N ASN A 55 0.63 13.42 2.43
CA ASN A 55 2.05 13.76 2.25
C ASN A 55 2.88 13.36 3.47
N SER A 56 2.44 13.70 4.68
CA SER A 56 3.11 13.27 5.93
C SER A 56 3.19 11.74 6.04
N THR A 57 2.14 11.02 5.62
CA THR A 57 2.15 9.55 5.66
C THR A 57 3.14 8.97 4.66
N ARG A 58 3.22 9.55 3.45
CA ARG A 58 4.18 9.12 2.42
C ARG A 58 5.62 9.31 2.89
N GLU A 59 5.92 10.48 3.44
CA GLU A 59 7.25 10.81 4.00
C GLU A 59 7.63 9.85 5.15
N LEU A 60 6.70 9.59 6.08
CA LEU A 60 6.91 8.63 7.18
C LEU A 60 7.17 7.21 6.68
N LEU A 61 6.43 6.75 5.67
CA LEU A 61 6.62 5.42 5.09
C LEU A 61 7.98 5.28 4.39
N GLU A 62 8.45 6.35 3.74
CA GLU A 62 9.78 6.39 3.13
C GLU A 62 10.89 6.31 4.19
N GLU A 63 10.71 6.96 5.33
CA GLU A 63 11.62 6.89 6.48
C GLU A 63 11.66 5.49 7.08
N LEU A 64 10.50 4.93 7.46
CA LEU A 64 10.39 3.57 7.99
C LEU A 64 10.85 2.50 7.01
N GLY A 65 10.68 2.73 5.70
CA GLY A 65 11.16 1.83 4.65
C GLY A 65 12.69 1.74 4.59
N ARG A 66 13.41 2.82 4.92
CA ARG A 66 14.88 2.79 5.04
C ARG A 66 15.31 1.97 6.25
N ASP A 67 14.59 2.07 7.36
CA ASP A 67 14.89 1.34 8.60
C ASP A 67 14.51 -0.15 8.50
N ARG A 68 13.40 -0.49 7.84
CA ARG A 68 12.95 -1.88 7.63
C ARG A 68 13.92 -2.69 6.76
N HIS A 69 14.67 -2.08 5.83
CA HIS A 69 15.73 -2.80 5.10
C HIS A 69 16.86 -3.29 6.02
N GLN A 70 16.97 -2.75 7.24
CA GLN A 70 17.99 -3.14 8.23
C GLN A 70 17.49 -4.21 9.21
N SER A 71 16.18 -4.47 9.28
CA SER A 71 15.58 -5.41 10.22
C SER A 71 14.94 -6.59 9.50
N CYS A 72 15.56 -7.77 9.60
CA CYS A 72 15.02 -9.01 9.06
C CYS A 72 13.97 -9.57 10.03
N GLY A 73 12.69 -9.49 9.65
CA GLY A 73 11.60 -10.14 10.36
C GLY A 73 10.34 -9.27 10.40
N GLN A 74 9.31 -9.68 9.68
CA GLN A 74 7.95 -9.19 9.94
C GLN A 74 7.07 -10.38 10.21
N ASP A 75 6.59 -10.45 11.44
CA ASP A 75 5.50 -11.31 11.87
C ASP A 75 4.24 -10.87 11.10
N ASN A 76 3.90 -11.60 10.04
CA ASN A 76 2.72 -11.36 9.23
C ASN A 76 1.45 -11.73 10.01
N THR A 77 1.03 -10.84 10.90
CA THR A 77 -0.23 -10.96 11.63
C THR A 77 -1.41 -10.59 10.73
N GLU A 78 -2.58 -11.23 10.92
CA GLU A 78 -3.79 -10.94 10.13
C GLU A 78 -4.21 -9.46 10.23
N THR A 79 -3.92 -8.80 11.35
CA THR A 79 -4.16 -7.37 11.58
C THR A 79 -3.30 -6.47 10.71
N GLU A 80 -2.17 -6.94 10.19
CA GLU A 80 -1.30 -6.18 9.28
C GLU A 80 -1.74 -6.31 7.82
N TYR A 81 -2.59 -7.31 7.50
CA TYR A 81 -3.07 -7.52 6.14
C TYR A 81 -4.03 -6.41 5.69
N TYR A 82 -4.96 -6.00 6.55
CA TYR A 82 -5.98 -5.00 6.23
C TYR A 82 -5.44 -3.57 6.28
N ALA A 83 -6.07 -2.67 5.51
CA ALA A 83 -5.73 -1.25 5.53
C ALA A 83 -6.04 -0.64 6.90
N LYS A 84 -5.21 0.31 7.33
CA LYS A 84 -5.37 1.06 8.57
C LYS A 84 -5.80 2.48 8.25
N GLU A 85 -6.77 2.99 9.00
CA GLU A 85 -7.18 4.39 8.89
C GLU A 85 -6.15 5.28 9.59
N ILE A 86 -5.72 6.34 8.91
CA ILE A 86 -4.65 7.22 9.38
C ILE A 86 -5.25 8.47 10.01
N HIS A 87 -4.77 8.80 11.22
CA HIS A 87 -5.15 9.99 11.95
C HIS A 87 -3.90 10.76 12.39
N LYS A 88 -3.96 12.09 12.38
CA LYS A 88 -2.88 12.98 12.85
C LYS A 88 -3.44 13.96 13.86
N PHE A 89 -2.83 14.00 15.05
CA PHE A 89 -3.19 14.91 16.14
C PHE A 89 -2.06 15.90 16.34
N ASN A 90 -2.40 17.18 16.42
CA ASN A 90 -1.42 18.23 16.74
C ASN A 90 -1.28 18.32 18.26
N MET A 91 -0.04 18.39 18.74
CA MET A 91 0.25 18.63 20.15
C MET A 91 -0.07 20.07 20.52
N ILE A 92 -0.70 20.29 21.68
CA ILE A 92 -0.88 21.62 22.26
C ILE A 92 0.36 21.86 23.15
N GLN A 93 1.07 22.98 22.95
CA GLN A 93 2.14 23.35 23.89
C GLN A 93 1.48 23.67 25.23
N GLY A 94 1.80 22.88 26.27
CA GLY A 94 1.33 23.13 27.62
C GLY A 94 1.73 24.53 28.07
N SER A 95 0.83 25.23 28.77
CA SER A 95 1.21 26.44 29.49
C SER A 95 2.35 26.10 30.45
N PRO A 96 3.41 26.92 30.56
CA PRO A 96 4.39 26.72 31.62
C PRO A 96 3.63 26.74 32.96
N GLU A 97 3.79 25.68 33.75
CA GLU A 97 3.32 25.66 35.13
C GLU A 97 4.03 26.81 35.87
N ASN A 98 3.26 27.80 36.33
CA ASN A 98 3.72 28.92 37.14
C ASN A 98 4.01 28.47 38.58
#